data_AF-A0A495ZRJ8-F1
#
_entry.id   AF-A0A495ZRJ8-F1
#
_cell.length_a   1.000
_cell.length_b   1.000
_cell.length_c   1.000
_cell.angle_alpha   90.00
_cell.angle_beta   90.00
_cell.angle_gamma   90.00
#
_symmetry.space_group_name_H-M   'P 1'
#
loop_
_entity.id
_entity.type
_entity.pdbx_description
1 polymer ?
#
loop_
_entity_poly.entity_id
_entity_poly.type
_entity_poly.pdbx_seq_one_letter_code
_entity_poly.pdbx_strand_id
1 'polypeptide(L)'
;MTKIYETWDAFLIDQLAEEEDMSGYLSAVMEEYQTHGNPAVIQISLESIVEAKGGISEFAKKTDIDPQLLSEVLTSTEAPHIDALRTVLNALGCCLSIVPLENVDTYIESAADARKQPSQHI
;
A
#
# COMPACT_ATOMS: atom_id res chain seq x y z
N MET A 1 0.57 -23.86 17.32
CA MET A 1 0.13 -22.86 18.31
C MET A 1 -0.46 -21.70 17.54
N THR A 2 -1.74 -21.39 17.71
CA THR A 2 -2.38 -20.25 17.04
C THR A 2 -2.05 -19.00 17.84
N LYS A 3 -1.40 -18.01 17.21
CA LYS A 3 -1.08 -16.72 17.83
C LYS A 3 -2.35 -15.87 17.82
N ILE A 4 -2.73 -15.32 18.97
CA ILE A 4 -3.91 -14.45 19.13
C ILE A 4 -3.38 -13.05 19.40
N TYR A 5 -3.83 -12.08 18.62
CA TYR A 5 -3.39 -10.68 18.70
C TYR A 5 -4.50 -9.84 19.32
N GLU A 6 -4.13 -8.94 20.22
CA GLU A 6 -5.08 -8.06 20.92
C GLU A 6 -5.51 -6.86 20.07
N THR A 7 -4.69 -6.47 19.08
CA THR A 7 -4.97 -5.35 18.16
C THR A 7 -4.59 -5.72 16.73
N TRP A 8 -5.21 -5.02 15.77
CA TRP A 8 -4.82 -5.09 14.36
C TRP A 8 -3.35 -4.70 14.16
N ASP A 9 -2.91 -3.63 14.83
CA ASP A 9 -1.53 -3.15 14.72
C ASP A 9 -0.51 -4.19 15.19
N ALA A 10 -0.80 -4.92 16.28
CA ALA A 10 0.07 -5.98 16.78
C ALA A 10 0.15 -7.18 15.82
N PHE A 11 -0.97 -7.51 15.16
CA PHE A 11 -0.98 -8.53 14.10
C PHE A 11 -0.16 -8.07 12.89
N LEU A 12 -0.40 -6.83 12.44
CA LEU A 12 0.25 -6.26 11.26
C LEU A 12 1.77 -6.17 11.45
N ILE A 13 2.23 -5.71 12.62
CA ILE A 13 3.65 -5.64 12.97
C ILE A 13 4.32 -7.02 12.89
N ASP A 14 3.65 -8.06 13.37
CA ASP A 14 4.19 -9.43 13.38
C ASP A 14 4.30 -10.01 11.97
N GLN A 15 3.32 -9.75 11.10
CA GLN A 15 3.38 -10.17 9.69
C GLN A 15 4.45 -9.41 8.90
N LEU A 16 4.57 -8.09 9.11
CA LEU A 16 5.55 -7.25 8.40
C LEU A 16 7.01 -7.48 8.83
N ALA A 17 7.23 -8.27 9.88
CA ALA A 17 8.56 -8.71 10.26
C ALA A 17 9.22 -9.57 9.16
N GLU A 18 8.43 -10.40 8.46
CA GLU A 18 8.87 -11.23 7.35
C GLU A 18 8.95 -10.44 6.03
N GLU A 19 9.99 -10.67 5.21
CA GLU A 19 10.23 -9.88 3.99
C GLU A 19 9.22 -10.17 2.87
N GLU A 20 8.73 -11.41 2.78
CA GLU A 20 7.79 -11.85 1.73
C GLU A 20 6.44 -11.11 1.82
N ASP A 21 5.97 -10.83 3.04
CA ASP A 21 4.70 -10.16 3.30
C ASP A 21 4.74 -8.64 3.07
N MET A 22 5.92 -8.04 3.11
CA MET A 22 6.10 -6.58 3.04
C MET A 22 5.81 -6.01 1.65
N SER A 23 6.28 -6.68 0.60
CA SER A 23 6.10 -6.20 -0.78
C SER A 23 4.64 -6.24 -1.23
N GLY A 24 3.90 -7.28 -0.82
CA GLY A 24 2.46 -7.39 -1.04
C GLY A 24 1.69 -6.31 -0.28
N TYR A 25 2.05 -6.06 0.98
CA TYR A 25 1.46 -4.97 1.76
C TYR A 25 1.69 -3.60 1.12
N LEU A 26 2.94 -3.27 0.73
CA LEU A 26 3.25 -2.01 0.04
C LEU A 26 2.51 -1.87 -1.30
N SER A 27 2.32 -2.97 -2.03
CA SER A 27 1.54 -2.96 -3.28
C SER A 27 0.08 -2.60 -3.01
N ALA A 28 -0.55 -3.23 -2.01
CA ALA A 28 -1.92 -2.92 -1.62
C ALA A 28 -2.09 -1.46 -1.15
N VAL A 29 -1.08 -0.90 -0.46
CA VAL A 29 -1.06 0.51 -0.05
C VAL A 29 -1.02 1.46 -1.27
N MET A 30 -0.25 1.12 -2.29
CA MET A 30 -0.19 1.90 -3.53
C MET A 30 -1.50 1.81 -4.32
N GLU A 31 -2.15 0.65 -4.35
CA GLU A 31 -3.48 0.46 -4.95
C GLU A 31 -4.56 1.30 -4.24
N GLU A 32 -4.56 1.32 -2.91
CA GLU A 32 -5.46 2.14 -2.10
C GLU A 32 -5.24 3.64 -2.39
N TYR A 33 -3.98 4.07 -2.43
CA TYR A 33 -3.63 5.44 -2.80
C TYR A 33 -4.10 5.79 -4.21
N GLN A 34 -3.92 4.90 -5.19
CA GLN A 34 -4.35 5.13 -6.56
C GLN A 34 -5.88 5.19 -6.71
N THR A 35 -6.60 4.40 -5.91
CA THR A 35 -8.08 4.32 -5.94
C THR A 35 -8.72 5.52 -5.25
N HIS A 36 -8.20 5.92 -4.08
CA HIS A 36 -8.85 6.90 -3.21
C HIS A 36 -8.12 8.25 -3.13
N GLY A 37 -6.88 8.34 -3.61
CA GLY A 37 -6.11 9.57 -3.67
C GLY A 37 -5.64 10.12 -2.32
N ASN A 38 -5.69 9.32 -1.25
CA ASN A 38 -5.31 9.75 0.10
C ASN A 38 -3.83 9.45 0.38
N PRO A 39 -2.93 10.45 0.35
CA PRO A 39 -1.49 10.23 0.53
C PRO A 39 -1.11 9.76 1.93
N ALA A 40 -1.94 10.01 2.95
CA ALA A 40 -1.68 9.61 4.32
C ALA A 40 -1.57 8.09 4.48
N VAL A 41 -2.19 7.30 3.59
CA VAL A 41 -2.09 5.83 3.61
C VAL A 41 -0.64 5.37 3.42
N ILE A 42 0.13 6.03 2.54
CA ILE A 42 1.53 5.69 2.29
C ILE A 42 2.35 5.96 3.56
N GLN A 43 2.16 7.13 4.18
CA GLN A 43 2.88 7.52 5.39
C GLN A 43 2.64 6.53 6.54
N ILE A 44 1.37 6.27 6.87
CA ILE A 44 0.97 5.40 7.99
C ILE A 44 1.52 3.97 7.78
N SER A 45 1.50 3.49 6.53
CA SER A 45 2.03 2.18 6.19
C SER A 45 3.56 2.12 6.30
N LEU A 46 4.28 3.15 5.87
CA LEU A 46 5.72 3.22 6.05
C LEU A 46 6.10 3.27 7.54
N GLU A 47 5.36 4.00 8.36
CA GLU A 47 5.54 4.02 9.82
C GLU A 47 5.35 2.62 10.42
N SER A 48 4.27 1.94 10.04
CA SER A 48 3.99 0.57 10.50
C SER A 48 5.12 -0.41 10.15
N ILE A 49 5.68 -0.32 8.94
CA ILE A 49 6.81 -1.15 8.52
C ILE A 49 8.07 -0.81 9.34
N VAL A 50 8.37 0.47 9.52
CA VAL A 50 9.56 0.91 10.28
C VAL A 50 9.48 0.44 11.72
N GLU A 51 8.31 0.58 12.36
CA GLU A 51 8.07 0.05 13.71
C GLU A 51 8.27 -1.48 13.76
N ALA A 52 7.73 -2.21 12.79
CA ALA A 52 7.94 -3.66 12.68
C ALA A 52 9.41 -4.08 12.51
N LYS A 53 10.26 -3.20 11.96
CA LYS A 53 11.70 -3.45 11.77
C LYS A 53 12.58 -2.98 12.95
N GLY A 54 11.96 -2.62 14.08
CA GLY A 54 12.65 -2.18 15.31
C GLY A 54 12.62 -0.66 15.53
N GLY A 55 11.76 0.05 14.79
CA GLY A 55 11.59 1.50 14.87
C GLY A 55 12.66 2.29 14.10
N ILE A 56 12.50 3.61 14.07
CA ILE A 56 13.31 4.55 13.27
C ILE A 56 14.81 4.37 13.49
N SER A 57 15.25 4.26 14.75
CA SER A 57 16.68 4.21 15.08
C SER A 57 17.35 2.93 14.59
N GLU A 58 16.67 1.79 14.72
CA GLU A 58 17.21 0.49 14.30
C GLU A 58 17.14 0.35 12.78
N PHE A 59 16.04 0.80 12.18
CA PHE A 59 15.85 0.77 10.74
C PHE A 59 16.89 1.64 10.01
N ALA A 60 17.08 2.89 10.43
CA ALA A 60 18.06 3.80 9.82
C ALA A 60 19.50 3.24 9.89
N LYS A 61 19.88 2.62 11.02
CA LYS A 61 21.20 1.99 11.17
C LYS A 61 21.41 0.79 10.24
N LYS A 62 20.38 -0.05 10.09
CA LYS A 62 20.46 -1.26 9.24
C LYS A 62 20.50 -0.93 7.75
N THR A 63 19.85 0.16 7.36
CA THR A 63 19.62 0.52 5.96
C THR A 63 20.50 1.65 5.45
N ASP A 64 21.30 2.27 6.33
CA ASP A 64 22.14 3.44 6.04
C ASP A 64 21.33 4.64 5.47
N ILE A 65 20.04 4.72 5.82
CA ILE A 65 19.21 5.89 5.51
C ILE A 65 19.53 7.01 6.50
N ASP A 66 19.58 8.25 5.99
CA ASP A 66 19.59 9.45 6.82
C ASP A 66 18.35 9.47 7.75
N PRO A 67 18.53 9.42 9.09
CA PRO A 67 17.43 9.45 10.04
C PRO A 67 16.53 10.68 9.89
N GLN A 68 17.07 11.80 9.41
CA GLN A 68 16.30 13.01 9.17
C GLN A 68 15.35 12.83 7.97
N LEU A 69 15.85 12.31 6.85
CA LEU A 69 15.02 11.96 5.68
C LEU A 69 13.93 10.96 6.07
N LEU A 70 14.29 9.92 6.84
CA LEU A 70 13.33 8.93 7.32
C LEU A 70 12.25 9.59 8.19
N SER A 71 12.65 10.44 9.14
CA SER A 71 11.71 11.17 9.99
C SER A 71 10.81 12.11 9.19
N GLU A 72 11.32 12.78 8.16
CA GLU A 72 10.54 13.66 7.29
C GLU A 72 9.47 12.87 6.52
N VAL A 73 9.84 11.72 5.94
CA VAL A 73 8.88 10.83 5.26
C VAL A 73 7.80 10.32 6.20
N LEU A 74 8.17 9.93 7.43
CA LEU A 74 7.24 9.36 8.41
C LEU A 74 6.34 10.39 9.08
N THR A 75 6.68 11.69 9.05
CA THR A 75 5.91 12.74 9.72
C THR A 75 5.16 13.67 8.74
N SER A 76 5.43 13.55 7.44
CA SER A 76 4.80 14.36 6.40
C SER A 76 3.31 14.03 6.23
N THR A 77 2.44 15.04 6.33
CA THR A 77 1.01 14.91 6.00
C THR A 77 0.72 14.88 4.49
N GLU A 78 1.74 15.10 3.67
CA GLU A 78 1.67 15.03 2.21
C GLU A 78 2.40 13.79 1.69
N ALA A 79 2.13 13.41 0.44
CA ALA A 79 2.83 12.30 -0.20
C ALA A 79 4.35 12.55 -0.18
N PRO A 80 5.17 11.54 0.16
CA PRO A 80 6.61 11.70 0.14
C PRO A 80 7.07 12.08 -1.28
N HIS A 81 8.05 12.98 -1.36
CA HIS A 81 8.75 13.23 -2.63
C HIS A 81 9.25 11.91 -3.22
N ILE A 82 9.18 11.78 -4.56
CA ILE A 82 9.52 10.54 -5.24
C ILE A 82 10.94 10.03 -4.91
N ASP A 83 11.89 10.94 -4.69
CA ASP A 83 13.25 10.58 -4.29
C ASP A 83 13.31 10.01 -2.86
N ALA A 84 12.52 10.57 -1.95
CA ALA A 84 12.41 10.10 -0.57
C ALA A 84 11.70 8.73 -0.53
N LEU A 85 10.60 8.59 -1.26
CA LEU A 85 9.89 7.32 -1.41
C LEU A 85 10.80 6.25 -2.01
N ARG A 86 11.54 6.56 -3.08
CA ARG A 86 12.53 5.65 -3.69
C ARG A 86 13.58 5.21 -2.68
N THR A 87 14.11 6.15 -1.89
CA THR A 87 15.16 5.86 -0.90
C THR A 87 14.66 4.88 0.15
N VAL A 88 13.46 5.13 0.70
CA VAL A 88 12.84 4.24 1.70
C VAL A 88 12.49 2.88 1.10
N LEU A 89 11.91 2.83 -0.11
CA LEU A 89 11.58 1.56 -0.77
C LEU A 89 12.83 0.71 -1.05
N ASN A 90 13.92 1.31 -1.53
CA ASN A 90 15.16 0.59 -1.80
C ASN A 90 15.74 -0.03 -0.53
N ALA A 91 15.68 0.69 0.60
CA ALA A 91 16.10 0.17 1.90
C ALA A 91 15.23 -1.01 2.40
N LEU A 92 13.98 -1.05 1.95
CA LEU A 92 13.04 -2.15 2.17
C LEU A 92 13.18 -3.28 1.13
N GLY A 93 14.16 -3.20 0.22
CA GLY A 93 14.34 -4.18 -0.86
C GLY A 93 13.30 -4.08 -1.98
N CYS A 94 12.54 -2.99 -2.04
CA CYS A 94 11.48 -2.73 -3.01
C CYS A 94 11.88 -1.63 -4.02
N CYS A 95 11.15 -1.55 -5.14
CA CYS A 95 11.32 -0.45 -6.10
C CYS A 95 9.98 -0.06 -6.73
N LEU A 96 9.90 1.18 -7.26
CA LEU A 96 8.77 1.62 -8.05
C LEU A 96 8.84 1.02 -9.47
N SER A 97 7.69 0.59 -9.98
CA SER A 97 7.55 0.06 -11.34
C SER A 97 6.43 0.78 -12.07
N ILE A 98 6.57 0.93 -13.39
CA ILE A 98 5.52 1.42 -14.26
C ILE A 98 4.89 0.22 -14.94
N VAL A 99 3.61 0.00 -14.68
CA VAL A 99 2.79 -1.03 -15.32
C VAL A 99 1.68 -0.37 -16.13
N PRO A 100 1.23 -0.99 -17.24
CA PRO A 100 0.02 -0.54 -17.91
C PRO A 100 -1.15 -0.56 -16.93
N LEU A 101 -2.01 0.45 -16.99
CA LEU A 101 -3.31 0.34 -16.34
C LEU A 101 -4.06 -0.78 -17.03
N GLU A 102 -4.50 -1.80 -16.29
CA GLU A 102 -5.49 -2.72 -16.81
C GLU A 102 -6.67 -1.86 -17.26
N ASN A 103 -7.10 -2.03 -18.52
CA ASN A 103 -8.30 -1.35 -18.98
C ASN A 103 -9.41 -1.78 -18.02
N VAL A 104 -9.84 -0.86 -17.17
CA VAL A 104 -11.13 -0.97 -16.52
C VAL A 104 -12.12 -0.79 -17.68
N ASP A 105 -12.33 -1.86 -18.43
CA ASP A 105 -13.51 -2.01 -19.25
C ASP A 105 -14.66 -1.81 -18.26
N THR A 106 -15.20 -0.60 -18.32
CA THR A 106 -16.32 -0.14 -17.54
C THR A 106 -17.34 -1.27 -17.51
N TYR A 107 -17.67 -1.77 -16.33
CA TYR A 107 -18.88 -2.54 -16.09
C TYR A 107 -20.10 -1.63 -16.36
N ILE A 108 -20.35 -1.34 -17.63
CA ILE A 108 -21.60 -0.81 -18.17
C ILE A 108 -22.05 -1.77 -19.27
N GLU A 109 -22.36 -3.00 -18.89
CA GLU A 109 -23.34 -3.87 -19.54
C GLU A 109 -23.97 -4.71 -18.41
N SER A 110 -25.28 -4.79 -18.18
CA SER A 110 -26.43 -4.52 -19.03
C SER A 110 -27.67 -4.35 -18.14
N ALA A 111 -28.20 -3.13 -18.07
CA ALA A 111 -29.62 -2.88 -17.76
C ALA A 111 -30.39 -2.45 -19.03
N ALA A 112 -29.82 -2.70 -20.21
CA ALA A 112 -30.41 -2.36 -21.50
C ALA A 112 -31.06 -3.56 -22.21
N ASP A 113 -30.89 -4.79 -21.71
CA ASP A 113 -31.49 -5.99 -22.34
C ASP A 113 -32.89 -6.37 -21.80
N ALA A 114 -33.53 -5.49 -21.02
CA ALA A 114 -34.91 -5.70 -20.55
C ALA A 114 -35.98 -5.09 -21.49
N ARG A 115 -35.63 -4.59 -22.68
CA ARG A 115 -36.60 -4.02 -23.65
C ARG A 115 -36.51 -4.65 -25.03
N LYS A 116 -36.61 -5.98 -25.09
CA LYS A 116 -37.14 -6.69 -26.28
C LYS A 116 -37.97 -7.90 -25.85
N GLN A 117 -39.18 -7.65 -25.34
CA GLN A 117 -40.27 -8.60 -25.58
C GLN A 117 -40.95 -8.19 -26.89
N PRO A 118 -40.88 -9.00 -27.97
CA PRO A 118 -41.82 -8.84 -29.07
C PRO A 118 -43.20 -9.22 -28.57
N SER A 119 -44.14 -8.28 -28.69
CA SER A 119 -45.56 -8.60 -28.77
C SER A 119 -45.80 -9.54 -29.94
N GLN A 120 -46.65 -10.56 -29.72
CA GLN A 120 -47.39 -11.46 -30.66
C GLN A 120 -47.29 -12.89 -30.10
N HIS A 121 -48.30 -13.73 -29.98
CA HIS A 121 -49.69 -13.88 -30.46
C HIS A 121 -50.27 -15.00 -29.53
N ILE A 122 -51.53 -15.11 -29.10
CA ILE A 122 -52.85 -15.21 -29.75
C ILE A 122 -53.89 -14.99 -28.63
#